data_AF-A0A925ZTH5-F1
#
_entry.id   AF-A0A925ZTH5-F1
#
_cell.length_a   1.000
_cell.length_b   1.000
_cell.length_c   1.000
_cell.angle_alpha   90.00
_cell.angle_beta   90.00
_cell.angle_gamma   90.00
#
_symmetry.space_group_name_H-M   'P 1'
#
loop_
_entity.id
_entity.type
_entity.pdbx_description
1 polymer ?
#
loop_
_entity_poly.entity_id
_entity_poly.type
_entity_poly.pdbx_seq_one_letter_code
_entity_poly.pdbx_strand_id
1 'polypeptide(L)'
;MSDQQTQRWATISLERIWPRVAAEFEAWAAAEPAAWADFEARLRREWGRLFALLLGLYGQHYDFFYQLEQLVLSAARSWQGRAGWLKERDRAREGDPQWFQSQQMVGAVLYVDRFAHTLAGLKERIPYLKGLGVTYLHLMPLFRAPAGNSDGGYAVSSYRALNPALGTIDELRVLTAMLHEEGISVVLDFVFNHTS
;
A
#
# COMPACT_ATOMS: atom_id res chain seq x y z
N MET A 1 -23.16 9.65 -19.28
CA MET A 1 -23.05 8.20 -19.57
C MET A 1 -23.89 7.46 -18.56
N SER A 2 -24.66 6.46 -18.94
CA SER A 2 -25.38 5.65 -17.94
C SER A 2 -24.44 4.67 -17.25
N ASP A 3 -24.73 4.30 -16.01
CA ASP A 3 -23.93 3.32 -15.25
C ASP A 3 -23.81 1.99 -16.01
N GLN A 4 -24.86 1.58 -16.70
CA GLN A 4 -24.86 0.37 -17.52
C GLN A 4 -23.87 0.44 -18.70
N GLN A 5 -23.74 1.62 -19.34
CA GLN A 5 -22.73 1.83 -20.39
C GLN A 5 -21.32 1.77 -19.81
N THR A 6 -21.09 2.42 -18.66
CA THR A 6 -19.79 2.40 -17.97
C THR A 6 -19.36 0.99 -17.61
N GLN A 7 -20.27 0.18 -17.05
CA GLN A 7 -19.96 -1.21 -16.69
C GLN A 7 -19.67 -2.06 -17.92
N ARG A 8 -20.42 -1.88 -19.02
CA ARG A 8 -20.12 -2.58 -20.28
C ARG A 8 -18.72 -2.24 -20.80
N TRP A 9 -18.33 -0.97 -20.76
CA TRP A 9 -16.99 -0.54 -21.18
C TRP A 9 -15.90 -1.05 -20.25
N ALA A 10 -16.17 -1.11 -18.93
CA ALA A 10 -15.27 -1.73 -17.98
C ALA A 10 -14.98 -3.19 -18.38
N THR A 11 -16.01 -4.01 -18.62
CA THR A 11 -15.83 -5.40 -19.06
C THR A 11 -15.00 -5.51 -20.33
N ILE A 12 -15.37 -4.76 -21.39
CA ILE A 12 -14.67 -4.80 -22.68
C ILE A 12 -13.20 -4.37 -22.52
N SER A 13 -12.94 -3.34 -21.72
CA SER A 13 -11.56 -2.85 -21.51
C SER A 13 -10.69 -3.89 -20.83
N LEU A 14 -11.21 -4.60 -19.81
CA LEU A 14 -10.46 -5.66 -19.14
C LEU A 14 -10.19 -6.82 -20.08
N GLU A 15 -11.19 -7.28 -20.85
CA GLU A 15 -11.02 -8.35 -21.83
C GLU A 15 -9.95 -8.03 -22.88
N ARG A 16 -9.80 -6.75 -23.25
CA ARG A 16 -8.79 -6.30 -24.22
C ARG A 16 -7.39 -6.17 -23.63
N ILE A 17 -7.26 -5.85 -22.35
CA ILE A 17 -5.98 -5.64 -21.66
C ILE A 17 -5.45 -6.96 -21.09
N TRP A 18 -6.34 -7.81 -20.58
CA TRP A 18 -6.00 -9.02 -19.82
C TRP A 18 -5.06 -9.98 -20.55
N PRO A 19 -5.21 -10.29 -21.86
CA PRO A 19 -4.29 -11.21 -22.54
C PRO A 19 -2.83 -10.74 -22.53
N ARG A 20 -2.58 -9.43 -22.63
CA ARG A 20 -1.23 -8.88 -22.57
C ARG A 20 -0.65 -8.95 -21.16
N VAL A 21 -1.47 -8.64 -20.15
CA VAL A 21 -1.08 -8.78 -18.74
C VAL A 21 -0.79 -10.24 -18.41
N ALA A 22 -1.68 -11.17 -18.76
CA ALA A 22 -1.50 -12.59 -18.48
C ALA A 22 -0.23 -13.17 -19.15
N ALA A 23 0.07 -12.74 -20.38
CA ALA A 23 1.29 -13.15 -21.08
C ALA A 23 2.57 -12.65 -20.37
N GLU A 24 2.61 -11.40 -19.89
CA GLU A 24 3.76 -10.86 -19.12
C GLU A 24 4.06 -11.69 -17.86
N PHE A 25 3.03 -12.26 -17.24
CA PHE A 25 3.13 -12.98 -15.97
C PHE A 25 2.98 -14.51 -16.10
N GLU A 26 3.09 -15.07 -17.30
CA GLU A 26 2.91 -16.51 -17.53
C GLU A 26 3.82 -17.37 -16.64
N ALA A 27 5.10 -17.00 -16.52
CA ALA A 27 6.06 -17.70 -15.67
C ALA A 27 5.66 -17.65 -14.18
N TRP A 28 5.12 -16.53 -13.71
CA TRP A 28 4.63 -16.39 -12.34
C TRP A 28 3.34 -17.18 -12.12
N ALA A 29 2.40 -17.13 -13.07
CA ALA A 29 1.16 -17.90 -13.01
C ALA A 29 1.43 -19.41 -12.96
N ALA A 30 2.45 -19.90 -13.66
CA ALA A 30 2.88 -21.29 -13.59
C ALA A 30 3.56 -21.64 -12.25
N ALA A 31 4.39 -20.74 -11.71
CA ALA A 31 5.11 -20.99 -10.46
C ALA A 31 4.24 -20.87 -9.20
N GLU A 32 3.32 -19.91 -9.16
CA GLU A 32 2.45 -19.62 -8.02
C GLU A 32 0.97 -19.45 -8.45
N PRO A 33 0.31 -20.52 -8.94
CA PRO A 33 -1.03 -20.44 -9.53
C PRO A 33 -2.09 -19.91 -8.56
N ALA A 34 -1.98 -20.22 -7.26
CA ALA A 34 -2.89 -19.71 -6.24
C ALA A 34 -2.75 -18.18 -6.05
N ALA A 35 -1.51 -17.67 -6.02
CA ALA A 35 -1.28 -16.24 -5.86
C ALA A 35 -1.70 -15.44 -7.10
N TRP A 36 -1.53 -16.02 -8.29
CA TRP A 36 -2.05 -15.47 -9.55
C TRP A 36 -3.57 -15.42 -9.58
N ALA A 37 -4.23 -16.52 -9.22
CA ALA A 37 -5.69 -16.60 -9.15
C ALA A 37 -6.28 -15.60 -8.14
N ASP A 38 -5.63 -15.43 -6.97
CA ASP A 38 -6.02 -14.42 -5.98
C ASP A 38 -5.98 -13.00 -6.56
N PHE A 39 -4.92 -12.67 -7.31
CA PHE A 39 -4.81 -11.37 -7.99
C PHE A 39 -5.89 -11.17 -9.04
N GLU A 40 -6.08 -12.14 -9.92
CA GLU A 40 -7.09 -12.08 -10.98
C GLU A 40 -8.50 -11.92 -10.40
N ALA A 41 -8.85 -12.69 -9.36
CA ALA A 41 -10.16 -12.61 -8.72
C ALA A 41 -10.42 -11.22 -8.13
N ARG A 42 -9.43 -10.64 -7.43
CA ARG A 42 -9.54 -9.29 -6.86
C ARG A 42 -9.61 -8.22 -7.96
N LEU A 43 -8.80 -8.34 -9.00
CA LEU A 43 -8.84 -7.41 -10.13
C LEU A 43 -10.22 -7.41 -10.78
N ARG A 44 -10.76 -8.59 -11.13
CA ARG A 44 -12.08 -8.72 -11.77
C ARG A 44 -13.20 -8.15 -10.90
N ARG A 45 -13.15 -8.39 -9.58
CA ARG A 45 -14.12 -7.87 -8.61
C ARG A 45 -14.11 -6.34 -8.55
N GLU A 46 -12.93 -5.73 -8.51
CA GLU A 46 -12.78 -4.27 -8.31
C GLU A 46 -12.73 -3.46 -9.60
N TRP A 47 -12.53 -4.11 -10.76
CA TRP A 47 -12.28 -3.44 -12.03
C TRP A 47 -13.38 -2.47 -12.43
N GLY A 48 -14.65 -2.87 -12.31
CA GLY A 48 -15.79 -2.01 -12.67
C GLY A 48 -15.80 -0.68 -11.91
N ARG A 49 -15.44 -0.72 -10.61
CA ARG A 49 -15.34 0.47 -9.76
C ARG A 49 -14.14 1.32 -10.12
N LEU A 50 -12.96 0.70 -10.25
CA LEU A 50 -11.72 1.40 -10.60
C LEU A 50 -11.83 2.09 -11.97
N PHE A 51 -12.33 1.36 -12.97
CA PHE A 51 -12.53 1.87 -14.32
C PHE A 51 -13.49 3.06 -14.34
N ALA A 52 -14.63 2.97 -13.64
CA ALA A 52 -15.60 4.06 -13.59
C ALA A 52 -15.02 5.36 -13.00
N LEU A 53 -14.25 5.24 -11.90
CA LEU A 53 -13.60 6.40 -11.27
C LEU A 53 -12.56 7.03 -12.20
N LEU A 54 -11.71 6.23 -12.83
CA LEU A 54 -10.67 6.73 -13.73
C LEU A 54 -11.25 7.25 -15.04
N LEU A 55 -12.30 6.64 -15.58
CA LEU A 55 -12.97 7.12 -16.78
C LEU A 55 -13.60 8.50 -16.54
N GLY A 56 -14.19 8.72 -15.36
CA GLY A 56 -14.79 10.00 -15.00
C GLY A 56 -13.77 11.15 -14.93
N LEU A 57 -12.53 10.87 -14.55
CA LEU A 57 -11.46 11.86 -14.44
C LEU A 57 -10.65 12.02 -15.75
N TYR A 58 -10.33 10.90 -16.40
CA TYR A 58 -9.29 10.84 -17.43
C TYR A 58 -9.77 10.24 -18.76
N GLY A 59 -11.04 9.88 -18.90
CA GLY A 59 -11.55 9.17 -20.08
C GLY A 59 -11.40 9.91 -21.41
N GLN A 60 -11.13 11.22 -21.38
CA GLN A 60 -10.89 12.05 -22.58
C GLN A 60 -9.41 12.09 -23.00
N HIS A 61 -8.50 11.53 -22.20
CA HIS A 61 -7.09 11.47 -22.56
C HIS A 61 -6.84 10.39 -23.62
N TYR A 62 -6.05 10.72 -24.64
CA TYR A 62 -5.78 9.83 -25.78
C TYR A 62 -5.10 8.52 -25.37
N ASP A 63 -4.36 8.52 -24.25
CA ASP A 63 -3.60 7.40 -23.71
C ASP A 63 -4.32 6.70 -22.55
N PHE A 64 -5.60 7.00 -22.30
CA PHE A 64 -6.35 6.46 -21.15
C PHE A 64 -6.24 4.93 -21.01
N PHE A 65 -6.48 4.17 -22.08
CA PHE A 65 -6.40 2.70 -22.05
C PHE A 65 -4.95 2.19 -21.90
N TYR A 66 -3.97 2.94 -22.38
CA TYR A 66 -2.56 2.62 -22.16
C TYR A 66 -2.20 2.76 -20.68
N GLN A 67 -2.63 3.85 -20.02
CA GLN A 67 -2.38 4.04 -18.59
C GLN A 67 -3.12 3.01 -17.72
N LEU A 68 -4.32 2.58 -18.11
CA LEU A 68 -5.03 1.49 -17.44
C LEU A 68 -4.24 0.18 -17.50
N GLU A 69 -3.65 -0.14 -18.64
CA GLU A 69 -2.79 -1.32 -18.78
C GLU A 69 -1.53 -1.22 -17.91
N GLN A 70 -0.85 -0.07 -17.94
CA GLN A 70 0.33 0.17 -17.08
C GLN A 70 0.00 0.07 -15.58
N LEU A 71 -1.20 0.51 -15.19
CA LEU A 71 -1.69 0.38 -13.82
C LEU A 71 -1.87 -1.08 -13.42
N VAL A 72 -2.51 -1.91 -14.26
CA VAL A 72 -2.70 -3.34 -13.98
C VAL A 72 -1.36 -4.07 -13.95
N LEU A 73 -0.46 -3.80 -14.89
CA LEU A 73 0.90 -4.36 -14.90
C LEU A 73 1.64 -4.01 -13.61
N SER A 74 1.59 -2.75 -13.18
CA SER A 74 2.24 -2.29 -11.95
C SER A 74 1.64 -2.95 -10.70
N ALA A 75 0.31 -3.10 -10.66
CA ALA A 75 -0.38 -3.80 -9.58
C ALA A 75 0.00 -5.29 -9.51
N ALA A 76 0.10 -5.96 -10.67
CA ALA A 76 0.52 -7.35 -10.76
C ALA A 76 1.97 -7.54 -10.28
N ARG A 77 2.92 -6.70 -10.74
CA ARG A 77 4.31 -6.73 -10.24
C ARG A 77 4.37 -6.50 -8.72
N SER A 78 3.58 -5.56 -8.21
CA SER A 78 3.50 -5.29 -6.78
C SER A 78 2.93 -6.46 -5.98
N TRP A 79 1.95 -7.19 -6.53
CA TRP A 79 1.37 -8.36 -5.86
C TRP A 79 2.28 -9.58 -5.92
N GLN A 80 2.96 -9.80 -7.05
CA GLN A 80 3.98 -10.84 -7.20
C GLN A 80 5.07 -10.68 -6.14
N GLY A 81 5.61 -9.46 -5.98
CA GLY A 81 6.64 -9.15 -4.97
C GLY A 81 6.13 -9.03 -3.53
N ARG A 82 4.83 -9.22 -3.27
CA ARG A 82 4.26 -9.09 -1.92
C ARG A 82 4.55 -10.32 -1.08
N ALA A 83 5.11 -10.12 0.12
CA ALA A 83 5.42 -11.20 1.06
C ALA A 83 4.19 -12.05 1.43
N GLY A 84 4.38 -13.35 1.65
CA GLY A 84 3.29 -14.29 1.96
C GLY A 84 2.44 -13.89 3.16
N TRP A 85 3.09 -13.52 4.28
CA TRP A 85 2.39 -13.06 5.49
C TRP A 85 1.55 -11.79 5.26
N LEU A 86 1.93 -10.93 4.32
CA LEU A 86 1.12 -9.78 3.92
C LEU A 86 -0.10 -10.19 3.09
N LYS A 87 0.04 -11.19 2.21
CA LYS A 87 -1.08 -11.77 1.45
C LYS A 87 -2.09 -12.43 2.40
N GLU A 88 -1.61 -13.14 3.42
CA GLU A 88 -2.45 -13.71 4.49
C GLU A 88 -3.19 -12.62 5.27
N ARG A 89 -2.50 -11.53 5.63
CA ARG A 89 -3.14 -10.38 6.29
C ARG A 89 -4.22 -9.75 5.42
N ASP A 90 -4.03 -9.69 4.10
CA ASP A 90 -5.07 -9.20 3.20
C ASP A 90 -6.32 -10.08 3.25
N ARG A 91 -6.17 -11.41 3.23
CA ARG A 91 -7.31 -12.33 3.37
C ARG A 91 -8.01 -12.17 4.71
N ALA A 92 -7.26 -12.02 5.80
CA ALA A 92 -7.82 -11.79 7.13
C ALA A 92 -8.67 -10.51 7.19
N ARG A 93 -8.17 -9.40 6.61
CA ARG A 93 -8.90 -8.11 6.57
C ARG A 93 -10.06 -8.10 5.56
N GLU A 94 -9.97 -8.86 4.48
CA GLU A 94 -11.13 -9.08 3.59
C GLU A 94 -12.23 -9.88 4.29
N GLY A 95 -11.87 -10.82 5.18
CA GLY A 95 -12.80 -11.61 5.99
C GLY A 95 -13.43 -10.83 7.16
N ASP A 96 -12.77 -9.79 7.66
CA ASP A 96 -13.28 -8.87 8.67
C ASP A 96 -13.13 -7.41 8.20
N PRO A 97 -14.07 -6.88 7.40
CA PRO A 97 -13.97 -5.54 6.86
C PRO A 97 -14.14 -4.44 7.92
N GLN A 98 -14.58 -4.77 9.15
CA GLN A 98 -14.81 -3.82 10.24
C GLN A 98 -13.77 -3.93 11.35
N TRP A 99 -12.67 -4.68 11.14
CA TRP A 99 -11.61 -4.89 12.13
C TRP A 99 -11.15 -3.61 12.86
N PHE A 100 -11.07 -2.49 12.13
CA PHE A 100 -10.62 -1.20 12.66
C PHE A 100 -11.65 -0.48 13.55
N GLN A 101 -12.90 -0.97 13.61
CA GLN A 101 -13.97 -0.45 14.47
C GLN A 101 -14.02 -1.15 15.83
N SER A 102 -13.21 -2.20 16.02
CA SER A 102 -13.12 -2.91 17.30
C SER A 102 -12.69 -1.98 18.43
N GLN A 103 -13.31 -2.12 19.61
CA GLN A 103 -12.90 -1.41 20.83
C GLN A 103 -11.47 -1.76 21.30
N GLN A 104 -10.86 -2.81 20.73
CA GLN A 104 -9.47 -3.17 20.98
C GLN A 104 -8.48 -2.31 20.15
N MET A 105 -8.99 -1.46 19.25
CA MET A 105 -8.18 -0.54 18.46
C MET A 105 -7.79 0.69 19.30
N VAL A 106 -6.51 0.76 19.68
CA VAL A 106 -5.92 1.88 20.41
C VAL A 106 -4.78 2.44 19.58
N GLY A 107 -4.96 3.69 19.12
CA GLY A 107 -3.99 4.40 18.28
C GLY A 107 -2.99 5.20 19.09
N ALA A 108 -1.74 5.20 18.64
CA ALA A 108 -0.70 6.13 19.06
C ALA A 108 -0.07 6.79 17.84
N VAL A 109 0.40 8.02 18.00
CA VAL A 109 1.13 8.78 16.99
C VAL A 109 2.42 9.33 17.58
N LEU A 110 3.52 9.23 16.84
CA LEU A 110 4.80 9.75 17.30
C LEU A 110 5.75 10.14 16.16
N TYR A 111 6.66 11.05 16.49
CA TYR A 111 7.86 11.32 15.73
C TYR A 111 8.97 10.37 16.20
N VAL A 112 9.56 9.60 15.27
CA VAL A 112 10.59 8.60 15.60
C VAL A 112 11.81 9.25 16.26
N ASP A 113 12.28 10.38 15.72
CA ASP A 113 13.42 11.14 16.26
C ASP A 113 13.16 11.68 17.67
N ARG A 114 11.91 12.07 17.97
CA ARG A 114 11.54 12.65 19.27
C ARG A 114 11.27 11.60 20.34
N PHE A 115 10.65 10.50 19.96
CA PHE A 115 10.26 9.46 20.90
C PHE A 115 11.38 8.46 21.17
N ALA A 116 12.15 8.10 20.14
CA ALA A 116 13.12 7.02 20.23
C ALA A 116 14.42 7.28 19.45
N HIS A 117 14.64 8.50 18.95
CA HIS A 117 15.79 8.95 18.17
C HIS A 117 15.97 8.28 16.78
N THR A 118 15.84 6.97 16.69
CA THR A 118 16.02 6.18 15.46
C THR A 118 15.02 5.03 15.39
N LEU A 119 14.95 4.37 14.23
CA LEU A 119 14.14 3.14 14.07
C LEU A 119 14.63 2.01 14.97
N ALA A 120 15.94 1.91 15.19
CA ALA A 120 16.53 0.95 16.14
C ALA A 120 16.09 1.25 17.58
N GLY A 121 16.12 2.52 18.00
CA GLY A 121 15.59 2.91 19.30
C GLY A 121 14.09 2.65 19.41
N LEU A 122 13.31 2.87 18.35
CA LEU A 122 11.87 2.58 18.36
C LEU A 122 11.59 1.08 18.50
N LYS A 123 12.41 0.22 17.87
CA LYS A 123 12.34 -1.23 18.04
C LYS A 123 12.50 -1.63 19.52
N GLU A 124 13.38 -0.98 20.28
CA GLU A 124 13.54 -1.22 21.72
C GLU A 124 12.33 -0.77 22.55
N ARG A 125 11.47 0.10 22.02
CA ARG A 125 10.25 0.59 22.68
C ARG A 125 9.00 -0.24 22.39
N ILE A 126 9.10 -1.29 21.56
CA ILE A 126 7.96 -2.18 21.26
C ILE A 126 7.32 -2.75 22.55
N PRO A 127 8.07 -3.26 23.55
CA PRO A 127 7.47 -3.76 24.79
C PRO A 127 6.68 -2.70 25.56
N TYR A 128 7.12 -1.44 25.52
CA TYR A 128 6.41 -0.33 26.13
C TYR A 128 5.09 -0.03 25.40
N LEU A 129 5.12 0.04 24.07
CA LEU A 129 3.92 0.26 23.26
C LEU A 129 2.88 -0.85 23.46
N LYS A 130 3.34 -2.10 23.51
CA LYS A 130 2.50 -3.26 23.82
C LYS A 130 1.93 -3.17 25.24
N GLY A 131 2.73 -2.78 26.23
CA GLY A 131 2.30 -2.59 27.61
C GLY A 131 1.21 -1.52 27.77
N LEU A 132 1.22 -0.50 26.92
CA LEU A 132 0.16 0.51 26.83
C LEU A 132 -1.12 0.01 26.14
N GLY A 133 -1.07 -1.17 25.49
CA GLY A 133 -2.19 -1.70 24.72
C GLY A 133 -2.35 -1.05 23.34
N VAL A 134 -1.30 -0.39 22.81
CA VAL A 134 -1.32 0.16 21.44
C VAL A 134 -1.49 -0.98 20.45
N THR A 135 -2.40 -0.83 19.49
CA THR A 135 -2.64 -1.79 18.38
C THR A 135 -2.55 -1.11 17.01
N TYR A 136 -2.34 0.21 17.00
CA TYR A 136 -2.15 1.03 15.82
C TYR A 136 -1.10 2.10 16.10
N LEU A 137 -0.05 2.16 15.29
CA LEU A 137 1.05 3.10 15.47
C LEU A 137 1.27 3.92 14.19
N HIS A 138 0.94 5.20 14.24
CA HIS A 138 1.26 6.17 13.19
C HIS A 138 2.64 6.77 13.44
N LEU A 139 3.56 6.51 12.51
CA LEU A 139 4.87 7.14 12.47
C LEU A 139 4.81 8.38 11.58
N MET A 140 5.09 9.53 12.16
CA MET A 140 5.24 10.80 11.43
C MET A 140 6.33 10.69 10.35
N PRO A 141 6.37 11.58 9.34
CA PRO A 141 7.11 11.38 8.09
C PRO A 141 8.56 10.91 8.26
N LEU A 142 8.87 9.75 7.64
CA LEU A 142 10.17 9.06 7.77
C LEU A 142 11.09 9.26 6.57
N PHE A 143 10.55 9.73 5.46
CA PHE A 143 11.22 9.77 4.17
C PHE A 143 12.14 10.99 4.04
N ARG A 144 13.06 10.97 3.07
CA ARG A 144 13.96 12.11 2.85
C ARG A 144 13.15 13.37 2.53
N ALA A 145 13.55 14.46 3.17
CA ALA A 145 13.03 15.80 3.02
C ALA A 145 14.19 16.81 3.03
N PRO A 146 13.98 18.08 2.63
CA PRO A 146 14.99 19.12 2.70
C PRO A 146 15.58 19.29 4.10
N ALA A 147 16.84 19.71 4.17
CA ALA A 147 17.48 20.06 5.45
C ALA A 147 16.88 21.38 6.01
N GLY A 148 16.74 21.47 7.33
CA GLY A 148 16.15 22.63 7.99
C GLY A 148 14.62 22.60 7.95
N ASN A 149 14.01 23.57 7.27
CA ASN A 149 12.56 23.68 7.19
C ASN A 149 12.00 22.73 6.13
N SER A 150 11.34 21.67 6.57
CA SER A 150 10.70 20.65 5.72
C SER A 150 9.23 20.39 6.08
N ASP A 151 8.61 21.34 6.77
CA ASP A 151 7.26 21.21 7.33
C ASP A 151 7.11 19.92 8.16
N GLY A 152 8.06 19.66 9.07
CA GLY A 152 8.05 18.43 9.88
C GLY A 152 8.28 17.14 9.07
N GLY A 153 8.83 17.23 7.86
CA GLY A 153 9.07 16.09 6.97
C GLY A 153 7.99 15.86 5.91
N TYR A 154 6.95 16.69 5.86
CA TYR A 154 5.91 16.62 4.83
C TYR A 154 6.37 17.12 3.46
N ALA A 155 7.44 17.94 3.38
CA ALA A 155 8.10 18.26 2.13
C ALA A 155 8.97 17.08 1.65
N VAL A 156 8.36 16.08 1.00
CA VAL A 156 9.05 14.84 0.62
C VAL A 156 9.92 15.02 -0.63
N SER A 157 11.22 14.75 -0.49
CA SER A 157 12.20 14.72 -1.59
C SER A 157 12.42 13.32 -2.18
N SER A 158 12.10 12.26 -1.45
CA SER A 158 12.13 10.88 -1.98
C SER A 158 11.21 9.93 -1.21
N TYR A 159 10.23 9.35 -1.90
CA TYR A 159 9.35 8.31 -1.35
C TYR A 159 10.01 6.93 -1.21
N ARG A 160 11.28 6.78 -1.62
CA ARG A 160 11.99 5.49 -1.64
C ARG A 160 13.16 5.43 -0.68
N ALA A 161 13.67 6.59 -0.25
CA ALA A 161 14.77 6.68 0.68
C ALA A 161 14.28 7.27 2.00
N LEU A 162 14.66 6.65 3.11
CA LEU A 162 14.42 7.20 4.44
C LEU A 162 15.36 8.36 4.72
N ASN A 163 14.95 9.24 5.64
CA ASN A 163 15.85 10.18 6.27
C ASN A 163 16.99 9.39 6.93
N PRO A 164 18.26 9.57 6.50
CA PRO A 164 19.38 8.78 7.00
C PRO A 164 19.65 8.98 8.50
N ALA A 165 19.13 10.06 9.11
CA ALA A 165 19.18 10.24 10.56
C ALA A 165 18.27 9.27 11.33
N LEU A 166 17.21 8.75 10.70
CA LEU A 166 16.26 7.83 11.32
C LEU A 166 16.66 6.36 11.13
N GLY A 167 17.25 6.04 9.98
CA GLY A 167 17.67 4.67 9.64
C GLY A 167 17.54 4.35 8.15
N THR A 168 17.43 3.06 7.84
CA THR A 168 17.37 2.51 6.47
C THR A 168 16.02 1.87 6.15
N ILE A 169 15.73 1.67 4.86
CA ILE A 169 14.48 1.02 4.44
C ILE A 169 14.37 -0.42 4.95
N ASP A 170 15.49 -1.12 5.10
CA ASP A 170 15.53 -2.49 5.63
C ASP A 170 15.26 -2.51 7.14
N GLU A 171 15.75 -1.52 7.88
CA GLU A 171 15.39 -1.35 9.29
C GLU A 171 13.89 -1.07 9.46
N LEU A 172 13.29 -0.26 8.59
CA LEU A 172 11.84 -0.04 8.61
C LEU A 172 11.05 -1.31 8.28
N ARG A 173 11.53 -2.14 7.35
CA ARG A 173 10.91 -3.45 7.05
C ARG A 173 10.95 -4.36 8.27
N VAL A 174 12.09 -4.48 8.92
CA VAL A 174 12.26 -5.30 10.14
C VAL A 174 11.38 -4.78 11.27
N LEU A 175 11.39 -3.47 11.52
CA LEU A 175 10.53 -2.85 12.53
C LEU A 175 9.05 -3.12 12.26
N THR A 176 8.61 -2.98 11.01
CA THR A 176 7.21 -3.21 10.63
C THR A 176 6.79 -4.67 10.85
N ALA A 177 7.66 -5.63 10.51
CA ALA A 177 7.39 -7.04 10.77
C ALA A 177 7.24 -7.31 12.27
N MET A 178 8.18 -6.81 13.10
CA MET A 178 8.13 -6.99 14.55
C MET A 178 6.91 -6.32 15.20
N LEU A 179 6.53 -5.13 14.77
CA LEU A 179 5.32 -4.46 15.26
C LEU A 179 4.07 -5.28 14.92
N HIS A 180 4.00 -5.86 13.71
CA HIS A 180 2.89 -6.73 13.32
C HIS A 180 2.85 -8.05 14.11
N GLU A 181 3.99 -8.65 14.43
CA GLU A 181 4.07 -9.83 15.32
C GLU A 181 3.48 -9.54 16.70
N GLU A 182 3.59 -8.30 17.16
CA GLU A 182 3.01 -7.83 18.42
C GLU A 182 1.57 -7.28 18.29
N GLY A 183 0.94 -7.46 17.13
CA GLY A 183 -0.44 -7.01 16.88
C GLY A 183 -0.60 -5.51 16.66
N ILE A 184 0.50 -4.78 16.40
CA ILE A 184 0.50 -3.33 16.19
C ILE A 184 0.52 -3.04 14.69
N SER A 185 -0.56 -2.47 14.15
CA SER A 185 -0.61 -2.00 12.77
C SER A 185 0.26 -0.75 12.56
N VAL A 186 1.25 -0.83 11.67
CA VAL A 186 2.05 0.34 11.27
C VAL A 186 1.31 1.20 10.26
N VAL A 187 1.28 2.51 10.50
CA VAL A 187 0.72 3.51 9.60
C VAL A 187 1.75 4.60 9.31
N LEU A 188 1.82 4.97 8.04
CA LEU A 188 2.69 6.01 7.51
C LEU A 188 1.86 7.03 6.72
N ASP A 189 2.36 8.26 6.66
CA ASP A 189 1.82 9.28 5.77
C ASP A 189 2.05 8.92 4.29
N PHE A 190 0.99 9.05 3.48
CA PHE A 190 1.09 9.04 2.02
C PHE A 190 0.91 10.47 1.52
N VAL A 191 2.02 11.22 1.38
CA VAL A 191 1.99 12.62 0.93
C VAL A 191 1.90 12.67 -0.59
N PHE A 192 0.68 12.65 -1.13
CA PHE A 192 0.44 12.51 -2.58
C PHE A 192 0.01 13.81 -3.29
N ASN A 193 -0.20 14.89 -2.52
CA ASN A 193 -0.66 16.17 -3.07
C ASN A 193 0.49 17.07 -3.57
N HIS A 194 1.70 16.91 -3.01
CA HIS A 194 2.85 17.76 -3.32
C HIS A 194 4.18 17.03 -3.02
N THR A 195 5.27 17.58 -3.55
CA THR A 195 6.67 17.20 -3.27
C THR A 195 7.46 18.43 -2.80
N SER A 196 8.65 18.24 -2.24
CA SER A 196 9.57 19.34 -1.86
C SER A 196 10.14 20.11 -3.04
#